data_AF-A0AA35JCA7-F1
#
_entry.id   AF-A0AA35JCA7-F1
#
_cell.length_a   1.000
_cell.length_b   1.000
_cell.length_c   1.000
_cell.angle_alpha   90.00
_cell.angle_beta   90.00
_cell.angle_gamma   90.00
#
_symmetry.space_group_name_H-M   'P 1'
#
loop_
_entity.id
_entity.type
_entity.pdbx_description
1 polymer ?
#
loop_
_entity_poly.entity_id
_entity_poly.type
_entity_poly.pdbx_seq_one_letter_code
_entity_poly.pdbx_strand_id
1 'polypeptide(L)'
;MVEHSQHHRSNTSIISHLLILLIAITIIIEMCLYNKLFKNQRSEDIRDNFQNGRHQVPNMVQNQKPSGDDDGYVSGVYYSNWSPYKPRFHFPHDINLEQVSHVYYAFFRIDPKTGCIGSTDSWSDLEMDLYKPLAIKASQLVDDNLDDNNMQSILPLGCIGELFYLKNACSGRKFKSIMSIGGWSDSENFKTIVKNEKLLQNFVDSSVETMFKLGFDGIDIDWEFPENNKVEPQGYLKLVRMLRLKLNSLESQIFGGSTKDHFELSIAAPAFKDKLYFLPIAEIDQYIDHWNMMTYDYYGSWSETTGYHSNLFSETELSGNFAIHYMIGEFGVNPRKLVLGMAAYGRSFHIKDDKFRPFTKNTVLINQQFKGVGKPGKEIDKADGKEGIWPYKNLPKKGTTEQYDPKYVSAYCFDEKNSIFIGYDNTESIKTKADYVMHTELGGGFWWESCGEDYADKSRSLINAFNEALHFNVSSKPSMFQDKRVMKYYLSKYGDGGFLAPYLKHLESLK
;
A
#
# COMPACT_ATOMS: atom_id res chain seq x y z
N MET A 1 -83.61 -11.45 -27.24
CA MET A 1 -82.77 -11.73 -26.07
C MET A 1 -81.47 -12.34 -26.57
N VAL A 2 -80.35 -11.69 -26.22
CA VAL A 2 -78.97 -12.19 -26.09
C VAL A 2 -78.47 -13.17 -27.15
N GLU A 3 -77.62 -12.71 -28.08
CA GLU A 3 -76.43 -13.43 -28.56
C GLU A 3 -75.62 -12.60 -29.57
N HIS A 4 -74.90 -11.57 -29.11
CA HIS A 4 -73.78 -10.99 -29.86
C HIS A 4 -72.86 -10.25 -28.88
N SER A 5 -72.01 -10.98 -28.14
CA SER A 5 -71.01 -10.34 -27.26
C SER A 5 -69.76 -11.19 -26.94
N GLN A 6 -69.48 -12.30 -27.64
CA GLN A 6 -68.31 -13.13 -27.30
C GLN A 6 -67.10 -13.02 -28.25
N HIS A 7 -67.24 -12.46 -29.45
CA HIS A 7 -66.09 -12.43 -30.38
C HIS A 7 -65.12 -11.27 -30.20
N HIS A 8 -65.44 -10.24 -29.40
CA HIS A 8 -64.57 -9.07 -29.25
C HIS A 8 -63.61 -9.09 -28.05
N ARG A 9 -63.77 -10.01 -27.08
CA ARG A 9 -62.90 -10.09 -25.88
C ARG A 9 -61.67 -10.98 -26.03
N SER A 10 -61.68 -11.90 -27.00
CA SER A 10 -60.57 -12.86 -27.22
C SER A 10 -59.33 -12.19 -27.85
N ASN A 11 -59.54 -11.35 -28.88
CA ASN A 11 -58.42 -10.74 -29.61
C ASN A 11 -57.65 -9.71 -28.78
N THR A 12 -58.30 -8.99 -27.87
CA THR A 12 -57.64 -8.04 -26.96
C THR A 12 -56.74 -8.71 -25.92
N SER A 13 -57.08 -9.93 -25.48
CA SER A 13 -56.24 -10.70 -24.53
C SER A 13 -54.99 -11.23 -25.21
N ILE A 14 -55.12 -11.70 -26.45
CA ILE A 14 -53.99 -12.23 -27.23
C ILE A 14 -53.02 -11.09 -27.58
N ILE A 15 -53.54 -9.93 -27.99
CA ILE A 15 -52.72 -8.76 -28.30
C ILE A 15 -51.97 -8.24 -27.06
N SER A 16 -52.60 -8.21 -25.89
CA SER A 16 -51.94 -7.77 -24.65
C SER A 16 -50.88 -8.77 -24.17
N HIS A 17 -51.10 -10.07 -24.34
CA HIS A 17 -50.08 -11.09 -24.00
C HIS A 17 -48.90 -11.06 -24.98
N LEU A 18 -49.16 -10.84 -26.28
CA LEU A 18 -48.12 -10.62 -27.28
C LEU A 18 -47.31 -9.35 -26.99
N LEU A 19 -47.97 -8.27 -26.53
CA LEU A 19 -47.29 -7.02 -26.18
C LEU A 19 -46.38 -7.20 -24.96
N ILE A 20 -46.86 -7.90 -23.91
CA ILE A 20 -46.07 -8.19 -22.71
C ILE A 20 -44.90 -9.11 -23.04
N LEU A 21 -45.09 -10.10 -23.90
CA LEU A 21 -44.02 -10.99 -24.37
C LEU A 21 -42.99 -10.20 -25.18
N LEU A 22 -43.43 -9.27 -26.03
CA LEU A 22 -42.53 -8.38 -26.80
C LEU A 22 -41.72 -7.47 -25.88
N ILE A 23 -42.34 -6.90 -24.85
CA ILE A 23 -41.69 -6.07 -23.82
C ILE A 23 -40.68 -6.89 -23.02
N ALA A 24 -41.04 -8.10 -22.60
CA ALA A 24 -40.13 -8.99 -21.88
C ALA A 24 -38.93 -9.42 -22.75
N ILE A 25 -39.17 -9.72 -24.04
CA ILE A 25 -38.12 -10.03 -25.00
C ILE A 25 -37.24 -8.80 -25.25
N THR A 26 -37.80 -7.60 -25.35
CA THR A 26 -37.00 -6.37 -25.49
C THR A 26 -36.19 -6.10 -24.25
N ILE A 27 -36.73 -6.21 -23.03
CA ILE A 27 -35.97 -6.05 -21.79
C ILE A 27 -34.86 -7.11 -21.68
N ILE A 28 -35.12 -8.36 -22.06
CA ILE A 28 -34.10 -9.42 -22.05
C ILE A 28 -33.03 -9.15 -23.09
N ILE A 29 -33.41 -8.71 -24.31
CA ILE A 29 -32.47 -8.31 -25.35
C ILE A 29 -31.68 -7.07 -24.91
N GLU A 30 -32.31 -6.10 -24.26
CA GLU A 30 -31.67 -4.90 -23.73
C GLU A 30 -30.73 -5.25 -22.57
N MET A 31 -31.10 -6.13 -21.63
CA MET A 31 -30.21 -6.62 -20.56
C MET A 31 -29.05 -7.47 -21.10
N CYS A 32 -29.29 -8.29 -22.14
CA CYS A 32 -28.26 -9.11 -22.77
C CYS A 32 -27.32 -8.27 -23.66
N LEU A 33 -27.83 -7.22 -24.30
CA LEU A 33 -27.05 -6.32 -25.16
C LEU A 33 -26.39 -5.19 -24.35
N TYR A 34 -26.97 -4.71 -23.26
CA TYR A 34 -26.39 -3.70 -22.36
C TYR A 34 -25.10 -4.25 -21.71
N ASN A 35 -25.15 -5.50 -21.25
CA ASN A 35 -23.96 -6.20 -20.72
C ASN A 35 -22.90 -6.53 -21.81
N LYS A 36 -23.26 -6.45 -23.10
CA LYS A 36 -22.39 -6.75 -24.24
C LYS A 36 -21.84 -5.48 -24.91
N LEU A 37 -22.62 -4.40 -24.95
CA LEU A 37 -22.27 -3.09 -25.51
C LEU A 37 -21.31 -2.33 -24.58
N PHE A 38 -21.52 -2.36 -23.26
CA PHE A 38 -20.58 -1.74 -22.30
C PHE A 38 -19.32 -2.59 -22.04
N LYS A 39 -19.36 -3.91 -22.31
CA LYS A 39 -18.14 -4.74 -22.34
C LYS A 39 -17.31 -4.50 -23.59
N ASN A 40 -17.96 -4.21 -24.73
CA ASN A 40 -17.28 -4.01 -26.01
C ASN A 40 -16.70 -2.60 -26.20
N GLN A 41 -17.32 -1.54 -25.66
CA GLN A 41 -16.69 -0.22 -25.65
C GLN A 41 -15.37 -0.21 -24.85
N ARG A 42 -15.31 -0.97 -23.75
CA ARG A 42 -14.11 -1.10 -22.91
C ARG A 42 -12.99 -1.92 -23.55
N SER A 43 -13.31 -2.84 -24.47
CA SER A 43 -12.33 -3.66 -25.20
C SER A 43 -11.86 -3.00 -26.50
N GLU A 44 -12.71 -2.19 -27.14
CA GLU A 44 -12.36 -1.41 -28.34
C GLU A 44 -11.42 -0.23 -28.00
N ASP A 45 -11.62 0.47 -26.86
CA ASP A 45 -10.69 1.53 -26.39
C ASP A 45 -9.28 1.02 -26.02
N ILE A 46 -9.15 -0.29 -25.75
CA ILE A 46 -7.86 -0.94 -25.48
C ILE A 46 -7.18 -1.35 -26.79
N ARG A 47 -7.96 -1.67 -27.82
CA ARG A 47 -7.44 -2.09 -29.13
C ARG A 47 -7.05 -0.90 -30.01
N ASP A 48 -7.78 0.20 -29.93
CA ASP A 48 -7.52 1.40 -30.76
C ASP A 48 -6.27 2.19 -30.33
N ASN A 49 -5.88 2.14 -29.06
CA ASN A 49 -4.66 2.79 -28.56
C ASN A 49 -3.36 2.06 -28.92
N PHE A 50 -3.42 0.80 -29.38
CA PHE A 50 -2.24 0.06 -29.83
C PHE A 50 -2.02 0.11 -31.34
N GLN A 51 -3.02 0.51 -32.13
CA GLN A 51 -2.93 0.53 -33.59
C GLN A 51 -2.81 1.92 -34.21
N ASN A 52 -3.24 2.99 -33.53
CA ASN A 52 -3.15 4.34 -34.07
C ASN A 52 -2.37 5.26 -33.13
N GLY A 53 -1.23 5.75 -33.63
CA GLY A 53 -0.40 6.72 -32.93
C GLY A 53 -1.18 7.99 -32.57
N ARG A 54 -1.48 8.14 -31.28
CA ARG A 54 -1.53 9.40 -30.50
C ARG A 54 -1.73 9.01 -29.04
N HIS A 55 -0.70 9.22 -28.23
CA HIS A 55 -0.71 9.02 -26.78
C HIS A 55 -1.62 10.06 -26.12
N GLN A 56 -2.95 9.84 -26.15
CA GLN A 56 -3.88 10.63 -25.36
C GLN A 56 -4.65 9.69 -24.45
N VAL A 57 -4.25 9.66 -23.17
CA VAL A 57 -5.05 9.03 -22.11
C VAL A 57 -6.38 9.80 -22.02
N PRO A 58 -7.54 9.09 -21.98
CA PRO A 58 -8.82 9.76 -21.87
C PRO A 58 -8.86 10.70 -20.65
N ASN A 59 -9.41 11.91 -20.80
CA ASN A 59 -9.48 12.90 -19.73
C ASN A 59 -10.16 12.39 -18.45
N MET A 60 -11.00 11.35 -18.55
CA MET A 60 -11.67 10.70 -17.42
C MET A 60 -10.79 9.70 -16.64
N VAL A 61 -9.55 9.49 -17.09
CA VAL A 61 -8.61 8.49 -16.55
C VAL A 61 -7.34 9.13 -16.00
N GLN A 62 -7.02 10.36 -16.42
CA GLN A 62 -5.95 11.12 -15.78
C GLN A 62 -6.35 11.36 -14.32
N ASN A 63 -5.53 10.88 -13.38
CA ASN A 63 -5.57 11.41 -12.03
C ASN A 63 -5.49 12.93 -12.17
N GLN A 64 -6.51 13.64 -11.66
CA GLN A 64 -6.51 15.09 -11.69
C GLN A 64 -5.16 15.52 -11.11
N LYS A 65 -4.44 16.38 -11.84
CA LYS A 65 -3.18 16.99 -11.35
C LYS A 65 -3.37 17.30 -9.86
N PRO A 66 -2.42 16.96 -8.98
CA PRO A 66 -2.50 17.40 -7.59
C PRO A 66 -2.81 18.89 -7.63
N SER A 67 -4.00 19.25 -7.16
CA SER A 67 -4.34 20.66 -7.01
C SER A 67 -3.23 21.28 -6.19
N GLY A 68 -2.79 22.49 -6.55
CA GLY A 68 -1.87 23.28 -5.72
C GLY A 68 -2.48 23.68 -4.36
N ASP A 69 -3.40 22.87 -3.83
CA ASP A 69 -3.93 22.94 -2.48
C ASP A 69 -3.04 22.06 -1.58
N ASP A 70 -2.73 22.59 -0.41
CA ASP A 70 -1.86 22.06 0.65
C ASP A 70 -2.37 20.71 1.22
N ASP A 71 -2.25 19.63 0.43
CA ASP A 71 -2.70 18.27 0.79
C ASP A 71 -1.80 17.55 1.82
N GLY A 72 -0.76 18.23 2.31
CA GLY A 72 0.26 17.69 3.20
C GLY A 72 1.20 16.66 2.53
N TYR A 73 2.15 16.14 3.30
CA TYR A 73 3.05 15.07 2.88
C TYR A 73 2.51 13.70 3.26
N VAL A 74 2.77 12.69 2.43
CA VAL A 74 2.64 11.29 2.83
C VAL A 74 3.65 11.02 3.95
N SER A 75 3.15 10.62 5.11
CA SER A 75 3.89 9.88 6.13
C SER A 75 3.25 8.50 6.21
N GLY A 76 3.85 7.51 5.55
CA GLY A 76 3.25 6.18 5.35
C GLY A 76 3.98 5.09 6.12
N VAL A 77 3.31 4.00 6.47
CA VAL A 77 3.99 2.84 7.06
C VAL A 77 3.38 1.54 6.57
N TYR A 78 4.23 0.56 6.23
CA TYR A 78 3.76 -0.80 5.99
C TYR A 78 3.46 -1.51 7.33
N TYR A 79 2.32 -2.16 7.40
CA TYR A 79 1.94 -3.05 8.49
C TYR A 79 1.78 -4.46 7.94
N SER A 80 2.66 -5.37 8.34
CA SER A 80 2.52 -6.76 7.96
C SER A 80 1.53 -7.52 8.84
N ASN A 81 0.69 -8.35 8.21
CA ASN A 81 -0.26 -9.20 8.92
C ASN A 81 0.39 -10.32 9.74
N TRP A 82 1.70 -10.55 9.60
CA TRP A 82 2.46 -11.44 10.48
C TRP A 82 3.02 -10.73 11.74
N SER A 83 2.86 -9.40 11.86
CA SER A 83 3.31 -8.61 13.01
C SER A 83 2.72 -9.00 14.37
N PRO A 84 1.45 -9.46 14.47
CA PRO A 84 0.86 -9.89 15.75
C PRO A 84 1.58 -11.06 16.43
N TYR A 85 2.36 -11.85 15.68
CA TYR A 85 2.99 -13.06 16.17
C TYR A 85 4.37 -12.81 16.79
N LYS A 86 4.89 -13.83 17.49
CA LYS A 86 6.28 -13.86 17.94
C LYS A 86 7.24 -13.71 16.75
N PRO A 87 8.34 -12.95 16.89
CA PRO A 87 8.79 -12.25 18.10
C PRO A 87 8.30 -10.79 18.19
N ARG A 88 7.43 -10.33 17.29
CA ARG A 88 7.10 -8.91 17.11
C ARG A 88 6.03 -8.44 18.09
N PHE A 89 4.94 -9.18 18.23
CA PHE A 89 3.76 -8.81 19.03
C PHE A 89 3.34 -7.36 18.79
N HIS A 90 3.25 -6.99 17.52
CA HIS A 90 2.93 -5.65 17.09
C HIS A 90 1.56 -5.66 16.41
N PHE A 91 0.65 -4.82 16.89
CA PHE A 91 -0.75 -4.75 16.49
C PHE A 91 -1.06 -3.36 15.89
N PRO A 92 -2.17 -3.19 15.16
CA PRO A 92 -2.54 -1.89 14.59
C PRO A 92 -2.56 -0.73 15.60
N HIS A 93 -3.07 -0.96 16.81
CA HIS A 93 -3.12 0.03 17.89
C HIS A 93 -1.75 0.38 18.51
N ASP A 94 -0.66 -0.27 18.09
CA ASP A 94 0.69 0.10 18.49
C ASP A 94 1.30 1.18 17.59
N ILE A 95 0.73 1.40 16.41
CA ILE A 95 1.16 2.47 15.51
C ILE A 95 0.70 3.81 16.11
N ASN A 96 1.58 4.81 16.10
CA ASN A 96 1.18 6.18 16.39
C ASN A 96 0.37 6.76 15.22
N LEU A 97 -0.93 6.44 15.17
CA LEU A 97 -1.81 6.78 14.06
C LEU A 97 -2.08 8.29 13.90
N GLU A 98 -1.70 9.12 14.87
CA GLU A 98 -1.73 10.59 14.74
C GLU A 98 -0.60 11.13 13.84
N GLN A 99 0.42 10.31 13.63
CA GLN A 99 1.64 10.69 12.91
C GLN A 99 1.73 10.04 11.53
N VAL A 100 0.76 9.21 11.14
CA VAL A 100 0.77 8.58 9.83
C VAL A 100 -0.48 9.00 9.04
N SER A 101 -0.26 9.25 7.77
CA SER A 101 -1.30 9.51 6.77
C SER A 101 -1.77 8.23 6.08
N HIS A 102 -0.89 7.23 5.96
CA HIS A 102 -1.15 5.98 5.23
C HIS A 102 -0.63 4.77 5.99
N VAL A 103 -1.45 3.74 6.09
CA VAL A 103 -1.07 2.40 6.56
C VAL A 103 -1.23 1.43 5.41
N TYR A 104 -0.13 0.92 4.87
CA TYR A 104 -0.12 -0.08 3.80
C TYR A 104 -0.20 -1.48 4.43
N TYR A 105 -1.34 -2.15 4.31
CA TYR A 105 -1.57 -3.46 4.91
C TYR A 105 -1.01 -4.57 4.02
N ALA A 106 0.06 -5.20 4.47
CA ALA A 106 0.85 -6.19 3.75
C ALA A 106 0.64 -7.61 4.30
N PHE A 107 0.49 -8.66 3.49
CA PHE A 107 0.17 -8.64 2.07
C PHE A 107 -1.02 -9.53 1.78
N PHE A 108 -1.80 -9.13 0.78
CA PHE A 108 -2.69 -10.02 0.06
C PHE A 108 -1.90 -10.76 -1.02
N ARG A 109 -2.28 -12.01 -1.28
CA ARG A 109 -1.64 -12.88 -2.27
C ARG A 109 -2.54 -13.13 -3.47
N ILE A 110 -1.92 -13.45 -4.60
CA ILE A 110 -2.55 -13.86 -5.83
C ILE A 110 -2.68 -15.39 -5.84
N ASP A 111 -3.87 -15.92 -6.13
CA ASP A 111 -4.01 -17.33 -6.48
C ASP A 111 -3.67 -17.49 -7.98
N PRO A 112 -2.54 -18.14 -8.34
CA PRO A 112 -2.11 -18.26 -9.73
C PRO A 112 -3.05 -19.11 -10.59
N LYS A 113 -3.93 -19.92 -10.00
CA LYS A 113 -4.87 -20.76 -10.75
C LYS A 113 -6.11 -19.99 -11.16
N THR A 114 -6.58 -19.08 -10.32
CA THR A 114 -7.82 -18.33 -10.54
C THR A 114 -7.58 -16.89 -10.95
N GLY A 115 -6.42 -16.33 -10.61
CA GLY A 115 -6.09 -14.91 -10.71
C GLY A 115 -6.70 -14.08 -9.58
N CYS A 116 -7.54 -14.66 -8.71
CA CYS A 116 -8.18 -13.92 -7.63
C CYS A 116 -7.19 -13.61 -6.51
N ILE A 117 -7.40 -12.50 -5.81
CA ILE A 117 -6.64 -12.21 -4.59
C ILE A 117 -7.29 -12.84 -3.35
N GLY A 118 -6.48 -13.11 -2.34
CA GLY A 118 -6.93 -13.61 -1.05
C GLY A 118 -5.97 -13.26 0.08
N SER A 119 -6.46 -13.46 1.30
CA SER A 119 -5.66 -13.34 2.51
C SER A 119 -4.50 -14.34 2.51
N THR A 120 -3.35 -13.90 3.04
CA THR A 120 -2.21 -14.78 3.34
C THR A 120 -2.36 -15.43 4.72
N ASP A 121 -3.09 -14.79 5.63
CA ASP A 121 -3.41 -15.27 6.99
C ASP A 121 -4.78 -14.76 7.44
N SER A 122 -5.84 -15.56 7.22
CA SER A 122 -7.21 -15.17 7.56
C SER A 122 -7.40 -14.93 9.05
N TRP A 123 -6.63 -15.61 9.90
CA TRP A 123 -6.74 -15.45 11.34
C TRP A 123 -6.33 -14.04 11.74
N SER A 124 -5.13 -13.63 11.34
CA SER A 124 -4.63 -12.28 11.60
C SER A 124 -5.48 -11.21 10.93
N ASP A 125 -5.90 -11.46 9.68
CA ASP A 125 -6.60 -10.47 8.87
C ASP A 125 -8.03 -10.21 9.36
N LEU A 126 -8.79 -11.27 9.70
CA LEU A 126 -10.26 -11.23 9.79
C LEU A 126 -10.87 -11.86 11.05
N GLU A 127 -10.11 -12.62 11.84
CA GLU A 127 -10.71 -13.46 12.91
C GLU A 127 -10.17 -13.16 14.30
N MET A 128 -8.95 -12.61 14.42
CA MET A 128 -8.31 -12.33 15.70
C MET A 128 -9.12 -11.34 16.53
N ASP A 129 -9.51 -11.74 17.75
CA ASP A 129 -10.19 -10.86 18.70
C ASP A 129 -9.19 -9.90 19.35
N LEU A 130 -9.13 -8.68 18.81
CA LEU A 130 -8.29 -7.58 19.27
C LEU A 130 -9.06 -6.61 20.19
N TYR A 131 -10.30 -6.92 20.57
CA TYR A 131 -11.12 -6.01 21.36
C TYR A 131 -10.50 -5.66 22.71
N LYS A 132 -10.07 -6.67 23.48
CA LYS A 132 -9.49 -6.45 24.81
C LYS A 132 -8.20 -5.61 24.77
N PRO A 133 -7.18 -5.94 23.95
CA PRO A 133 -5.98 -5.12 23.89
C PRO A 133 -6.26 -3.71 23.37
N LEU A 134 -7.17 -3.56 22.41
CA LEU A 134 -7.64 -2.26 21.95
C LEU A 134 -8.34 -1.46 23.06
N ALA A 135 -9.27 -2.05 23.79
CA ALA A 135 -10.02 -1.41 24.88
C ALA A 135 -9.09 -0.87 25.98
N ILE A 136 -8.02 -1.62 26.31
CA ILE A 136 -7.00 -1.17 27.27
C ILE A 136 -6.32 0.12 26.78
N LYS A 137 -6.08 0.24 25.47
CA LYS A 137 -5.45 1.43 24.86
C LYS A 137 -6.46 2.50 24.43
N ALA A 138 -7.75 2.19 24.42
CA ALA A 138 -8.79 3.04 23.86
C ALA A 138 -8.81 4.44 24.48
N SER A 139 -8.67 4.54 25.80
CA SER A 139 -8.59 5.83 26.50
C SER A 139 -7.44 6.74 26.05
N GLN A 140 -6.41 6.20 25.41
CA GLN A 140 -5.29 6.94 24.81
C GLN A 140 -5.48 7.15 23.29
N LEU A 141 -6.34 6.34 22.66
CA LEU A 141 -6.45 6.24 21.22
C LEU A 141 -7.78 6.76 20.65
N VAL A 142 -8.87 6.77 21.38
CA VAL A 142 -10.17 7.20 20.86
C VAL A 142 -10.82 8.09 21.91
N ASP A 143 -11.52 9.12 21.46
CA ASP A 143 -12.29 10.01 22.36
C ASP A 143 -13.62 9.34 22.79
N ASP A 144 -13.61 8.01 22.86
CA ASP A 144 -14.76 7.14 23.13
C ASP A 144 -14.37 6.07 24.16
N ASN A 145 -15.27 5.82 25.12
CA ASN A 145 -15.11 4.71 26.06
C ASN A 145 -15.58 3.41 25.39
N LEU A 146 -14.62 2.58 24.98
CA LEU A 146 -14.87 1.21 24.49
C LEU A 146 -15.37 0.22 25.57
N ASP A 147 -15.82 0.67 26.73
CA ASP A 147 -16.28 -0.19 27.84
C ASP A 147 -17.71 -0.72 27.66
N ASP A 148 -18.37 -0.46 26.53
CA ASP A 148 -19.69 -1.00 26.22
C ASP A 148 -19.58 -2.40 25.58
N ASN A 149 -20.04 -3.44 26.29
CA ASN A 149 -20.12 -4.82 25.79
C ASN A 149 -20.87 -4.94 24.45
N ASN A 150 -21.76 -3.98 24.12
CA ASN A 150 -22.43 -3.96 22.82
C ASN A 150 -21.45 -3.67 21.68
N MET A 151 -20.42 -2.85 21.92
CA MET A 151 -19.42 -2.48 20.91
C MET A 151 -18.61 -3.69 20.46
N GLN A 152 -18.21 -4.57 21.39
CA GLN A 152 -17.50 -5.81 21.05
C GLN A 152 -18.23 -6.64 19.99
N SER A 153 -19.56 -6.68 20.05
CA SER A 153 -20.39 -7.49 19.13
C SER A 153 -20.53 -6.93 17.72
N ILE A 154 -20.23 -5.64 17.52
CA ILE A 154 -20.42 -4.94 16.24
C ILE A 154 -19.09 -4.56 15.56
N LEU A 155 -17.97 -4.60 16.29
CA LEU A 155 -16.66 -4.31 15.72
C LEU A 155 -16.20 -5.44 14.79
N PRO A 156 -15.71 -5.11 13.59
CA PRO A 156 -15.10 -6.12 12.73
C PRO A 156 -13.82 -6.66 13.40
N LEU A 157 -13.60 -7.97 13.27
CA LEU A 157 -12.46 -8.67 13.88
C LEU A 157 -11.19 -8.60 13.02
N GLY A 158 -10.08 -9.08 13.56
CA GLY A 158 -8.78 -9.10 12.91
C GLY A 158 -8.12 -7.73 12.82
N CYS A 159 -6.88 -7.70 12.35
CA CYS A 159 -6.11 -6.45 12.21
C CYS A 159 -6.77 -5.48 11.21
N ILE A 160 -7.44 -6.00 10.18
CA ILE A 160 -8.17 -5.18 9.22
C ILE A 160 -9.38 -4.52 9.89
N GLY A 161 -10.12 -5.28 10.68
CA GLY A 161 -11.27 -4.75 11.41
C GLY A 161 -10.88 -3.68 12.43
N GLU A 162 -9.76 -3.90 13.13
CA GLU A 162 -9.22 -2.91 14.04
C GLU A 162 -8.77 -1.62 13.33
N LEU A 163 -8.04 -1.71 12.21
CA LEU A 163 -7.69 -0.52 11.42
C LEU A 163 -8.92 0.22 10.92
N PHE A 164 -9.95 -0.51 10.50
CA PHE A 164 -11.22 0.08 10.08
C PHE A 164 -11.93 0.80 11.22
N TYR A 165 -11.93 0.24 12.42
CA TYR A 165 -12.45 0.91 13.60
C TYR A 165 -11.66 2.19 13.91
N LEU A 166 -10.34 2.08 14.04
CA LEU A 166 -9.46 3.18 14.46
C LEU A 166 -9.58 4.39 13.52
N LYS A 167 -9.64 4.17 12.20
CA LYS A 167 -9.78 5.29 11.25
C LYS A 167 -11.15 5.97 11.25
N ASN A 168 -12.18 5.36 11.84
CA ASN A 168 -13.53 5.94 11.89
C ASN A 168 -13.90 6.48 13.28
N ALA A 169 -13.33 5.91 14.35
CA ALA A 169 -13.59 6.33 15.73
C ALA A 169 -12.73 7.52 16.18
N CYS A 170 -11.55 7.72 15.58
CA CYS A 170 -10.65 8.78 15.98
C CYS A 170 -11.02 10.13 15.34
N SER A 171 -11.79 10.97 16.03
CA SER A 171 -12.26 12.28 15.53
C SER A 171 -11.13 13.27 15.20
N GLY A 172 -9.97 13.17 15.86
CA GLY A 172 -8.77 13.99 15.62
C GLY A 172 -7.75 13.36 14.65
N ARG A 173 -8.02 12.18 14.08
CA ARG A 173 -7.02 11.40 13.33
C ARG A 173 -7.55 11.01 11.97
N LYS A 174 -6.79 11.32 10.94
CA LYS A 174 -7.18 11.03 9.56
C LYS A 174 -6.02 10.36 8.85
N PHE A 175 -6.16 9.05 8.70
CA PHE A 175 -5.26 8.22 7.92
C PHE A 175 -6.07 7.33 6.98
N LYS A 176 -5.42 6.87 5.91
CA LYS A 176 -5.94 5.92 4.95
C LYS A 176 -5.32 4.54 5.19
N SER A 177 -6.12 3.49 5.03
CA SER A 177 -5.61 2.12 5.02
C SER A 177 -5.58 1.60 3.58
N ILE A 178 -4.40 1.24 3.06
CA ILE A 178 -4.21 0.83 1.67
C ILE A 178 -3.94 -0.68 1.61
N MET A 179 -4.65 -1.40 0.73
CA MET A 179 -4.49 -2.84 0.58
C MET A 179 -3.27 -3.14 -0.29
N SER A 180 -2.18 -3.64 0.30
CA SER A 180 -0.99 -4.00 -0.47
C SER A 180 -1.03 -5.46 -0.93
N ILE A 181 -0.81 -5.65 -2.23
CA ILE A 181 -0.89 -6.96 -2.90
C ILE A 181 0.50 -7.31 -3.43
N GLY A 182 1.00 -8.49 -3.04
CA GLY A 182 2.26 -9.01 -3.54
C GLY A 182 3.37 -9.10 -2.50
N GLY A 183 4.42 -8.30 -2.71
CA GLY A 183 5.71 -8.37 -2.04
C GLY A 183 6.61 -9.44 -2.64
N TRP A 184 7.89 -9.43 -2.25
CA TRP A 184 8.91 -10.39 -2.70
C TRP A 184 8.41 -11.83 -2.87
N SER A 185 7.60 -12.33 -1.93
CA SER A 185 7.18 -13.75 -1.89
C SER A 185 6.16 -14.12 -2.98
N ASP A 186 5.50 -13.15 -3.61
CA ASP A 186 4.40 -13.38 -4.57
C ASP A 186 4.73 -12.94 -6.01
N SER A 187 5.95 -12.46 -6.26
CA SER A 187 6.38 -11.90 -7.55
C SER A 187 6.18 -12.83 -8.75
N GLU A 188 6.30 -14.14 -8.57
CA GLU A 188 6.06 -15.13 -9.63
C GLU A 188 4.59 -15.21 -10.06
N ASN A 189 3.66 -14.92 -9.15
CA ASN A 189 2.23 -14.97 -9.45
C ASN A 189 1.81 -13.79 -10.32
N PHE A 190 2.44 -12.62 -10.16
CA PHE A 190 2.27 -11.52 -11.11
C PHE A 190 2.66 -11.92 -12.53
N LYS A 191 3.82 -12.58 -12.70
CA LYS A 191 4.28 -13.07 -14.02
C LYS A 191 3.25 -13.99 -14.67
N THR A 192 2.58 -14.81 -13.87
CA THR A 192 1.54 -15.74 -14.34
C THR A 192 0.29 -15.00 -14.80
N ILE A 193 -0.24 -14.08 -13.98
CA ILE A 193 -1.52 -13.42 -14.31
C ILE A 193 -1.39 -12.48 -15.50
N VAL A 194 -0.27 -11.76 -15.67
CA VAL A 194 -0.14 -10.81 -16.79
C VAL A 194 -0.03 -11.49 -18.16
N LYS A 195 0.36 -12.78 -18.18
CA LYS A 195 0.44 -13.61 -19.39
C LYS A 195 -0.91 -14.20 -19.80
N ASN A 196 -1.96 -14.04 -18.98
CA ASN A 196 -3.28 -14.61 -19.23
C ASN A 196 -4.41 -13.60 -18.97
N GLU A 197 -5.12 -13.20 -20.01
CA GLU A 197 -6.15 -12.15 -19.93
C GLU A 197 -7.27 -12.47 -18.94
N LYS A 198 -7.68 -13.74 -18.82
CA LYS A 198 -8.72 -14.15 -17.89
C LYS A 198 -8.24 -14.03 -16.45
N LEU A 199 -7.01 -14.48 -16.16
CA LEU A 199 -6.44 -14.37 -14.82
C LEU A 199 -6.22 -12.91 -14.44
N LEU A 200 -5.70 -12.09 -15.36
CA LEU A 200 -5.54 -10.65 -15.15
C LEU A 200 -6.88 -9.95 -14.88
N GLN A 201 -7.93 -10.29 -15.63
CA GLN A 201 -9.27 -9.73 -15.39
C GLN A 201 -9.81 -10.14 -14.02
N ASN A 202 -9.66 -11.41 -13.64
CA ASN A 202 -10.06 -11.91 -12.32
C ASN A 202 -9.28 -11.22 -11.19
N PHE A 203 -7.98 -10.97 -11.39
CA PHE A 203 -7.16 -10.20 -10.47
C PHE A 203 -7.71 -8.80 -10.27
N VAL A 204 -7.98 -8.07 -11.34
CA VAL A 204 -8.51 -6.70 -11.27
C VAL A 204 -9.87 -6.66 -10.58
N ASP A 205 -10.78 -7.56 -10.95
CA ASP A 205 -12.12 -7.61 -10.37
C ASP A 205 -12.09 -7.98 -8.89
N SER A 206 -11.33 -9.02 -8.52
CA SER A 206 -11.20 -9.45 -7.12
C SER A 206 -10.45 -8.45 -6.25
N SER A 207 -9.47 -7.74 -6.79
CA SER A 207 -8.71 -6.72 -6.06
C SER A 207 -9.61 -5.55 -5.64
N VAL A 208 -10.36 -4.98 -6.58
CA VAL A 208 -11.28 -3.87 -6.27
C VAL A 208 -12.44 -4.35 -5.40
N GLU A 209 -12.95 -5.57 -5.61
CA GLU A 209 -14.01 -6.12 -4.75
C GLU A 209 -13.54 -6.31 -3.31
N THR A 210 -12.36 -6.90 -3.11
CA THR A 210 -11.81 -7.18 -1.77
C THR A 210 -11.41 -5.90 -1.05
N MET A 211 -10.74 -4.97 -1.75
CA MET A 211 -10.39 -3.64 -1.24
C MET A 211 -11.63 -2.94 -0.67
N PHE A 212 -12.72 -2.89 -1.45
CA PHE A 212 -13.94 -2.23 -1.02
C PHE A 212 -14.66 -3.00 0.10
N LYS A 213 -14.76 -4.34 -0.01
CA LYS A 213 -15.43 -5.19 0.97
C LYS A 213 -14.79 -5.12 2.36
N LEU A 214 -13.47 -5.03 2.41
CA LEU A 214 -12.68 -5.00 3.65
C LEU A 214 -12.40 -3.58 4.14
N GLY A 215 -12.86 -2.56 3.41
CA GLY A 215 -12.86 -1.20 3.90
C GLY A 215 -11.57 -0.46 3.65
N PHE A 216 -10.75 -0.85 2.67
CA PHE A 216 -9.52 -0.14 2.32
C PHE A 216 -9.79 1.11 1.46
N ASP A 217 -8.94 2.11 1.58
CA ASP A 217 -9.01 3.41 0.89
C ASP A 217 -8.28 3.40 -0.46
N GLY A 218 -7.68 2.27 -0.83
CA GLY A 218 -6.92 2.12 -2.07
C GLY A 218 -6.22 0.77 -2.19
N ILE A 219 -5.47 0.62 -3.27
CA ILE A 219 -4.68 -0.56 -3.60
C ILE A 219 -3.22 -0.15 -3.81
N ASP A 220 -2.30 -0.92 -3.24
CA ASP A 220 -0.86 -0.81 -3.49
C ASP A 220 -0.39 -2.10 -4.19
N ILE A 221 0.35 -1.96 -5.28
CA ILE A 221 0.92 -3.10 -6.02
C ILE A 221 2.41 -3.20 -5.75
N ASP A 222 2.82 -4.34 -5.19
CA ASP A 222 4.22 -4.63 -4.89
C ASP A 222 4.68 -5.85 -5.68
N TRP A 223 5.20 -5.62 -6.89
CA TRP A 223 5.77 -6.64 -7.75
C TRP A 223 7.30 -6.50 -7.81
N GLU A 224 8.01 -7.43 -7.16
CA GLU A 224 9.47 -7.42 -7.01
C GLU A 224 10.19 -8.55 -7.79
N PHE A 225 10.64 -8.39 -9.03
CA PHE A 225 10.38 -7.29 -9.94
C PHE A 225 9.99 -7.88 -11.30
N PRO A 226 9.25 -7.14 -12.16
CA PRO A 226 9.12 -7.51 -13.55
C PRO A 226 10.50 -7.72 -14.17
N GLU A 227 10.64 -8.73 -15.02
CA GLU A 227 11.89 -8.97 -15.75
C GLU A 227 11.98 -8.08 -17.00
N ASN A 228 13.21 -7.89 -17.50
CA ASN A 228 13.44 -7.26 -18.79
C ASN A 228 13.08 -8.21 -19.95
N ASN A 229 11.81 -8.56 -20.03
CA ASN A 229 11.20 -9.24 -21.16
C ASN A 229 9.98 -8.40 -21.58
N LYS A 230 9.80 -8.09 -22.85
CA LYS A 230 8.73 -7.15 -23.31
C LYS A 230 7.32 -7.45 -22.74
N VAL A 231 7.05 -8.69 -22.37
CA VAL A 231 5.76 -9.16 -21.87
C VAL A 231 5.44 -8.62 -20.48
N GLU A 232 6.38 -8.67 -19.54
CA GLU A 232 6.12 -8.32 -18.14
C GLU A 232 5.91 -6.81 -17.90
N PRO A 233 6.75 -5.89 -18.42
CA PRO A 233 6.53 -4.44 -18.31
C PRO A 233 5.22 -3.98 -18.96
N GLN A 234 4.87 -4.53 -20.12
CA GLN A 234 3.60 -4.21 -20.79
C GLN A 234 2.40 -4.82 -20.05
N GLY A 235 2.58 -6.02 -19.50
CA GLY A 235 1.64 -6.65 -18.59
C GLY A 235 1.38 -5.81 -17.35
N TYR A 236 2.44 -5.23 -16.77
CA TYR A 236 2.33 -4.37 -15.60
C TYR A 236 1.56 -3.08 -15.91
N LEU A 237 1.88 -2.39 -17.02
CA LEU A 237 1.10 -1.25 -17.49
C LEU A 237 -0.38 -1.59 -17.69
N LYS A 238 -0.67 -2.73 -18.35
CA LYS A 238 -2.04 -3.19 -18.57
C LYS A 238 -2.77 -3.42 -17.25
N LEU A 239 -2.12 -4.10 -16.30
CA LEU A 239 -2.65 -4.37 -14.96
C LEU A 239 -3.03 -3.07 -14.23
N VAL A 240 -2.09 -2.12 -14.14
CA VAL A 240 -2.29 -0.85 -13.43
C VAL A 240 -3.41 -0.03 -14.07
N ARG A 241 -3.41 0.08 -15.40
CA ARG A 241 -4.49 0.75 -16.15
C ARG A 241 -5.85 0.12 -15.86
N MET A 242 -5.93 -1.21 -15.86
CA MET A 242 -7.19 -1.91 -15.58
C MET A 242 -7.69 -1.69 -14.15
N LEU A 243 -6.79 -1.66 -13.15
CA LEU A 243 -7.15 -1.31 -11.77
C LEU A 243 -7.70 0.10 -11.67
N ARG A 244 -7.00 1.12 -12.19
CA ARG A 244 -7.48 2.51 -12.17
C ARG A 244 -8.85 2.66 -12.82
N LEU A 245 -9.05 2.04 -13.98
CA LEU A 245 -10.35 2.05 -14.66
C LEU A 245 -11.45 1.35 -13.85
N LYS A 246 -11.12 0.30 -13.10
CA LYS A 246 -12.08 -0.41 -12.25
C LYS A 246 -12.44 0.41 -11.01
N LEU A 247 -11.47 1.10 -10.40
CA LEU A 247 -11.68 2.04 -9.31
C LEU A 247 -12.56 3.23 -9.76
N ASN A 248 -12.28 3.83 -10.93
CA ASN A 248 -13.12 4.92 -11.49
C ASN A 248 -14.57 4.48 -11.71
N SER A 249 -14.78 3.22 -12.11
CA SER A 249 -16.13 2.65 -12.25
C SER A 249 -16.84 2.49 -10.91
N LEU A 250 -16.14 2.10 -9.86
CA LEU A 250 -16.69 2.02 -8.50
C LEU A 250 -17.05 3.42 -7.98
N GLU A 251 -16.14 4.39 -8.15
CA GLU A 251 -16.36 5.80 -7.77
C GLU A 251 -17.57 6.38 -8.51
N SER A 252 -17.70 6.13 -9.82
CA SER A 252 -18.87 6.57 -10.59
C SER A 252 -20.18 5.96 -10.09
N GLN A 253 -20.18 4.73 -9.59
CA GLN A 253 -21.36 4.09 -8.99
C GLN A 253 -21.73 4.71 -7.64
N ILE A 254 -20.74 5.09 -6.84
CA ILE A 254 -20.95 5.70 -5.52
C ILE A 254 -21.38 7.16 -5.64
N PHE A 255 -20.75 7.91 -6.56
CA PHE A 255 -20.83 9.37 -6.60
C PHE A 255 -21.59 9.94 -7.80
N GLY A 256 -21.88 9.12 -8.82
CA GLY A 256 -22.57 9.56 -10.05
C GLY A 256 -21.72 10.42 -11.00
N GLY A 257 -20.41 10.58 -10.74
CA GLY A 257 -19.50 11.39 -11.54
C GLY A 257 -18.11 11.53 -10.89
N SER A 258 -17.26 12.39 -11.47
CA SER A 258 -15.92 12.66 -10.92
C SER A 258 -16.01 13.48 -9.63
N THR A 259 -15.20 13.10 -8.65
CA THR A 259 -15.05 13.78 -7.36
C THR A 259 -13.58 14.09 -7.11
N LYS A 260 -13.30 15.04 -6.20
CA LYS A 260 -11.94 15.35 -5.76
C LYS A 260 -11.32 14.20 -4.95
N ASP A 261 -12.14 13.42 -4.25
CA ASP A 261 -11.71 12.26 -3.48
C ASP A 261 -11.95 10.98 -4.30
N HIS A 262 -10.97 10.09 -4.30
CA HIS A 262 -10.96 8.83 -5.03
C HIS A 262 -10.20 7.76 -4.24
N PHE A 263 -10.46 6.49 -4.56
CA PHE A 263 -9.70 5.38 -4.00
C PHE A 263 -8.30 5.39 -4.61
N GLU A 264 -7.27 5.29 -3.78
CA GLU A 264 -5.89 5.44 -4.23
C GLU A 264 -5.37 4.20 -4.94
N LEU A 265 -4.45 4.41 -5.87
CA LEU A 265 -3.65 3.36 -6.49
C LEU A 265 -2.17 3.72 -6.38
N SER A 266 -1.37 2.92 -5.70
CA SER A 266 0.08 3.10 -5.58
C SER A 266 0.86 1.88 -6.04
N ILE A 267 2.17 2.08 -6.22
CA ILE A 267 3.12 1.02 -6.54
C ILE A 267 4.32 1.11 -5.60
N ALA A 268 4.71 -0.02 -5.01
CA ALA A 268 6.05 -0.18 -4.45
C ALA A 268 7.05 -0.33 -5.59
N ALA A 269 7.91 0.67 -5.74
CA ALA A 269 8.78 0.83 -6.90
C ALA A 269 10.23 0.45 -6.57
N PRO A 270 10.96 -0.25 -7.47
CA PRO A 270 12.37 -0.48 -7.28
C PRO A 270 13.15 0.84 -7.24
N ALA A 271 14.23 0.87 -6.46
CA ALA A 271 15.18 1.99 -6.46
C ALA A 271 16.50 1.65 -7.18
N PHE A 272 16.44 0.76 -8.18
CA PHE A 272 17.59 0.27 -8.93
C PHE A 272 17.43 0.58 -10.42
N LYS A 273 18.45 1.21 -11.02
CA LYS A 273 18.45 1.58 -12.43
C LYS A 273 18.11 0.41 -13.34
N ASP A 274 18.74 -0.75 -13.08
CA ASP A 274 18.59 -1.97 -13.87
C ASP A 274 17.19 -2.60 -13.79
N LYS A 275 16.36 -2.17 -12.84
CA LYS A 275 14.93 -2.54 -12.75
C LYS A 275 14.01 -1.48 -13.31
N LEU A 276 14.40 -0.21 -13.25
CA LEU A 276 13.59 0.91 -13.71
C LEU A 276 13.63 1.11 -15.23
N TYR A 277 14.80 0.98 -15.86
CA TYR A 277 15.03 1.45 -17.23
C TYR A 277 14.14 0.85 -18.33
N PHE A 278 13.58 -0.34 -18.10
CA PHE A 278 12.73 -1.04 -19.08
C PHE A 278 11.23 -0.99 -18.74
N LEU A 279 10.86 -0.41 -17.59
CA LEU A 279 9.46 -0.25 -17.21
C LEU A 279 8.84 0.94 -17.94
N PRO A 280 7.57 0.85 -18.37
CA PRO A 280 6.85 1.98 -18.97
C PRO A 280 6.40 2.97 -17.89
N ILE A 281 7.37 3.59 -17.21
CA ILE A 281 7.14 4.43 -16.03
C ILE A 281 6.26 5.64 -16.37
N ALA A 282 6.54 6.34 -17.47
CA ALA A 282 5.78 7.53 -17.88
C ALA A 282 4.31 7.20 -18.22
N GLU A 283 4.04 6.00 -18.73
CA GLU A 283 2.69 5.53 -19.00
C GLU A 283 1.98 5.05 -17.72
N ILE A 284 2.68 4.33 -16.85
CA ILE A 284 2.14 3.88 -15.55
C ILE A 284 1.79 5.09 -14.68
N ASP A 285 2.61 6.14 -14.70
CA ASP A 285 2.43 7.36 -13.90
C ASP A 285 1.07 8.03 -14.15
N GLN A 286 0.45 7.82 -15.30
CA GLN A 286 -0.85 8.43 -15.62
C GLN A 286 -2.02 7.81 -14.83
N TYR A 287 -1.81 6.65 -14.20
CA TYR A 287 -2.87 5.85 -13.56
C TYR A 287 -2.74 5.73 -12.04
N ILE A 288 -1.61 6.11 -11.46
CA ILE A 288 -1.34 5.94 -10.03
C ILE A 288 -1.24 7.27 -9.30
N ASP A 289 -1.44 7.25 -8.00
CA ASP A 289 -1.33 8.40 -7.11
C ASP A 289 0.11 8.59 -6.62
N HIS A 290 0.73 7.49 -6.20
CA HIS A 290 2.05 7.49 -5.59
C HIS A 290 2.95 6.36 -6.10
N TRP A 291 4.23 6.68 -6.27
CA TRP A 291 5.32 5.72 -6.34
C TRP A 291 5.98 5.65 -4.96
N ASN A 292 5.79 4.54 -4.26
CA ASN A 292 6.47 4.23 -3.02
C ASN A 292 7.87 3.70 -3.36
N MET A 293 8.85 4.60 -3.48
CA MET A 293 10.21 4.26 -3.89
C MET A 293 10.94 3.48 -2.79
N MET A 294 11.21 2.19 -3.00
CA MET A 294 11.90 1.33 -2.04
C MET A 294 13.40 1.63 -1.98
N THR A 295 13.76 2.82 -1.47
CA THR A 295 15.13 3.34 -1.39
C THR A 295 15.90 2.77 -0.19
N TYR A 296 15.84 1.46 -0.04
CA TYR A 296 16.50 0.65 0.96
C TYR A 296 16.90 -0.71 0.36
N ASP A 297 17.50 -1.60 1.15
CA ASP A 297 18.04 -2.87 0.68
C ASP A 297 19.09 -2.76 -0.46
N TYR A 298 19.86 -1.68 -0.48
CA TYR A 298 20.98 -1.54 -1.42
C TYR A 298 22.11 -2.54 -1.15
N TYR A 299 22.33 -2.88 0.12
CA TYR A 299 23.38 -3.81 0.56
C TYR A 299 22.84 -4.83 1.54
N GLY A 300 23.27 -6.08 1.42
CA GLY A 300 22.82 -7.19 2.26
C GLY A 300 23.68 -8.44 2.10
N SER A 301 23.13 -9.61 2.45
CA SER A 301 23.85 -10.89 2.34
C SER A 301 24.25 -11.27 0.92
N TRP A 302 23.58 -10.68 -0.08
CA TRP A 302 23.87 -10.83 -1.51
C TRP A 302 25.01 -9.95 -2.02
N SER A 303 25.48 -8.99 -1.22
CA SER A 303 26.53 -8.05 -1.62
C SER A 303 27.92 -8.69 -1.53
N GLU A 304 28.88 -8.20 -2.33
CA GLU A 304 30.28 -8.64 -2.24
C GLU A 304 31.03 -8.01 -1.07
N THR A 305 30.58 -6.82 -0.66
CA THR A 305 31.17 -6.04 0.44
C THR A 305 30.09 -5.43 1.33
N THR A 306 30.50 -4.98 2.51
CA THR A 306 29.64 -4.22 3.43
C THR A 306 29.24 -2.88 2.84
N GLY A 307 28.05 -2.39 3.18
CA GLY A 307 27.58 -1.07 2.78
C GLY A 307 26.36 -0.63 3.58
N TYR A 308 26.02 0.65 3.48
CA TYR A 308 24.76 1.17 4.02
C TYR A 308 23.61 0.70 3.14
N HIS A 309 22.54 0.18 3.73
CA HIS A 309 21.44 -0.37 2.95
C HIS A 309 20.35 0.64 2.60
N SER A 310 20.31 1.80 3.26
CA SER A 310 19.28 2.84 3.05
C SER A 310 19.88 4.24 2.90
N ASN A 311 21.10 4.37 2.39
CA ASN A 311 21.78 5.67 2.21
C ASN A 311 21.06 6.59 1.21
N LEU A 312 20.97 7.88 1.54
CA LEU A 312 20.40 8.89 0.63
C LEU A 312 21.38 9.23 -0.50
N PHE A 313 22.66 9.36 -0.19
CA PHE A 313 23.71 9.67 -1.16
C PHE A 313 24.72 8.51 -1.27
N SER A 314 25.39 8.39 -2.41
CA SER A 314 26.45 7.42 -2.65
C SER A 314 27.41 7.93 -3.72
N GLU A 315 28.57 7.29 -3.82
CA GLU A 315 29.47 7.41 -4.97
C GLU A 315 29.03 6.51 -6.15
N THR A 316 28.07 5.61 -5.92
CA THR A 316 27.48 4.70 -6.92
C THR A 316 26.04 5.07 -7.23
N GLU A 317 25.42 4.36 -8.18
CA GLU A 317 23.98 4.50 -8.50
C GLU A 317 23.06 3.91 -7.40
N LEU A 318 23.61 3.24 -6.37
CA LEU A 318 22.84 2.65 -5.26
C LEU A 318 22.60 3.69 -4.16
N SER A 319 21.65 4.60 -4.38
CA SER A 319 21.24 5.61 -3.40
C SER A 319 19.85 6.16 -3.66
N GLY A 320 19.19 6.65 -2.61
CA GLY A 320 17.87 7.27 -2.73
C GLY A 320 17.87 8.48 -3.67
N ASN A 321 18.89 9.34 -3.59
CA ASN A 321 19.07 10.50 -4.47
C ASN A 321 19.15 10.10 -5.94
N PHE A 322 19.96 9.09 -6.27
CA PHE A 322 20.07 8.62 -7.66
C PHE A 322 18.71 8.12 -8.18
N ALA A 323 18.03 7.24 -7.44
CA ALA A 323 16.76 6.66 -7.86
C ALA A 323 15.67 7.74 -8.08
N ILE A 324 15.56 8.70 -7.16
CA ILE A 324 14.60 9.81 -7.27
C ILE A 324 14.88 10.68 -8.49
N HIS A 325 16.13 11.11 -8.67
CA HIS A 325 16.48 11.95 -9.83
C HIS A 325 16.40 11.19 -11.15
N TYR A 326 16.60 9.87 -11.15
CA TYR A 326 16.39 9.03 -12.33
C TYR A 326 14.91 8.99 -12.72
N MET A 327 14.00 8.84 -11.75
CA MET A 327 12.55 8.89 -11.98
C MET A 327 12.08 10.23 -12.57
N ILE A 328 12.60 11.33 -12.04
CA ILE A 328 12.26 12.68 -12.49
C ILE A 328 12.87 12.99 -13.86
N GLY A 329 14.17 12.74 -14.02
CA GLY A 329 14.93 13.16 -15.19
C GLY A 329 14.66 12.32 -16.43
N GLU A 330 14.61 11.00 -16.30
CA GLU A 330 14.47 10.09 -17.45
C GLU A 330 13.02 9.82 -17.82
N PHE A 331 12.13 9.75 -16.83
CA PHE A 331 10.72 9.38 -17.07
C PHE A 331 9.74 10.54 -16.89
N GLY A 332 10.20 11.71 -16.43
CA GLY A 332 9.36 12.89 -16.26
C GLY A 332 8.32 12.76 -15.14
N VAL A 333 8.54 11.86 -14.16
CA VAL A 333 7.62 11.68 -13.04
C VAL A 333 7.57 12.95 -12.20
N ASN A 334 6.35 13.40 -11.88
CA ASN A 334 6.16 14.55 -10.99
C ASN A 334 6.74 14.23 -9.60
N PRO A 335 7.69 15.03 -9.06
CA PRO A 335 8.28 14.80 -7.74
C PRO A 335 7.25 14.60 -6.63
N ARG A 336 6.10 15.31 -6.67
CA ARG A 336 5.02 15.18 -5.68
C ARG A 336 4.31 13.83 -5.67
N LYS A 337 4.56 12.97 -6.67
CA LYS A 337 4.08 11.59 -6.70
C LYS A 337 5.10 10.58 -6.17
N LEU A 338 6.35 10.99 -5.99
CA LEU A 338 7.41 10.14 -5.44
C LEU A 338 7.39 10.22 -3.92
N VAL A 339 7.26 9.08 -3.25
CA VAL A 339 7.32 8.95 -1.79
C VAL A 339 8.60 8.21 -1.43
N LEU A 340 9.46 8.82 -0.61
CA LEU A 340 10.78 8.29 -0.26
C LEU A 340 10.67 7.13 0.74
N GLY A 341 11.14 5.95 0.36
CA GLY A 341 11.14 4.78 1.24
C GLY A 341 12.31 4.77 2.24
N MET A 342 11.99 4.48 3.49
CA MET A 342 12.94 4.40 4.59
C MET A 342 12.79 3.06 5.31
N ALA A 343 13.85 2.60 5.95
CA ALA A 343 13.88 1.31 6.62
C ALA A 343 13.78 1.50 8.15
N ALA A 344 12.76 0.93 8.78
CA ALA A 344 12.69 0.79 10.24
C ALA A 344 13.48 -0.44 10.73
N TYR A 345 14.60 -0.73 10.07
CA TYR A 345 15.50 -1.83 10.39
C TYR A 345 16.92 -1.54 9.89
N GLY A 346 17.89 -2.25 10.47
CA GLY A 346 19.27 -2.28 10.02
C GLY A 346 19.65 -3.59 9.37
N ARG A 347 20.71 -3.55 8.57
CA ARG A 347 21.38 -4.73 8.01
C ARG A 347 22.76 -4.90 8.59
N SER A 348 23.06 -6.11 9.05
CA SER A 348 24.33 -6.44 9.70
C SER A 348 25.30 -7.19 8.82
N PHE A 349 26.60 -6.99 9.05
CA PHE A 349 27.71 -7.66 8.38
C PHE A 349 28.76 -8.06 9.41
N HIS A 350 29.15 -9.33 9.39
CA HIS A 350 30.27 -9.85 10.18
C HIS A 350 31.55 -9.69 9.35
N ILE A 351 32.31 -8.63 9.63
CA ILE A 351 33.50 -8.30 8.85
C ILE A 351 34.57 -9.38 9.04
N LYS A 352 35.26 -9.73 7.94
CA LYS A 352 36.27 -10.78 7.91
C LYS A 352 37.60 -10.32 8.52
N ASP A 353 37.96 -9.04 8.31
CA ASP A 353 39.19 -8.43 8.81
C ASP A 353 38.93 -7.77 10.18
N ASP A 354 39.78 -8.02 11.18
CA ASP A 354 39.66 -7.52 12.55
C ASP A 354 40.63 -6.36 12.87
N LYS A 355 41.29 -5.80 11.83
CA LYS A 355 42.28 -4.71 11.95
C LYS A 355 41.73 -3.37 12.47
N PHE A 356 40.46 -3.28 12.84
CA PHE A 356 39.82 -2.03 13.24
C PHE A 356 40.08 -1.64 14.71
N ARG A 357 41.14 -2.14 15.35
CA ARG A 357 41.44 -1.85 16.76
C ARG A 357 42.62 -0.88 16.94
N PRO A 358 42.44 0.24 17.68
CA PRO A 358 41.17 0.71 18.25
C PRO A 358 40.23 1.24 17.17
N PHE A 359 38.93 1.05 17.33
CA PHE A 359 37.96 1.69 16.45
C PHE A 359 37.99 3.19 16.70
N THR A 360 37.91 3.96 15.63
CA THR A 360 37.79 5.41 15.70
C THR A 360 36.66 5.85 14.79
N LYS A 361 36.17 7.08 14.99
CA LYS A 361 35.19 7.70 14.08
C LYS A 361 35.64 7.77 12.60
N ASN A 362 36.94 7.61 12.33
CA ASN A 362 37.50 7.63 10.97
C ASN A 362 37.64 6.22 10.38
N THR A 363 37.27 5.17 11.11
CA THR A 363 37.35 3.79 10.63
C THR A 363 36.34 3.57 9.52
N VAL A 364 36.81 3.15 8.35
CA VAL A 364 35.95 2.85 7.19
C VAL A 364 35.39 1.43 7.33
N LEU A 365 34.09 1.33 7.57
CA LEU A 365 33.38 0.05 7.75
C LEU A 365 32.61 -0.42 6.50
N ILE A 366 32.43 0.47 5.53
CA ILE A 366 31.87 0.16 4.20
C ILE A 366 32.96 -0.36 3.25
N ASN A 367 32.55 -1.05 2.18
CA ASN A 367 33.42 -1.68 1.19
C ASN A 367 34.41 -2.71 1.80
N GLN A 368 34.06 -3.30 2.94
CA GLN A 368 34.86 -4.32 3.61
C GLN A 368 34.38 -5.73 3.22
N GLN A 369 35.29 -6.69 3.23
CA GLN A 369 34.98 -8.10 3.04
C GLN A 369 34.29 -8.66 4.30
N PHE A 370 33.22 -9.42 4.14
CA PHE A 370 32.48 -10.02 5.25
C PHE A 370 32.35 -11.54 5.08
N LYS A 371 32.09 -12.26 6.19
CA LYS A 371 31.96 -13.74 6.21
C LYS A 371 30.52 -14.23 6.42
N GLY A 372 29.58 -13.30 6.54
CA GLY A 372 28.16 -13.56 6.76
C GLY A 372 27.49 -12.33 7.38
N VAL A 373 26.17 -12.38 7.52
CA VAL A 373 25.37 -11.26 8.06
C VAL A 373 24.84 -11.51 9.47
N GLY A 374 25.15 -12.67 10.06
CA GLY A 374 24.69 -13.08 11.39
C GLY A 374 23.45 -13.97 11.34
N LYS A 375 23.36 -14.96 12.23
CA LYS A 375 22.29 -15.98 12.22
C LYS A 375 21.24 -15.71 13.30
N PRO A 376 19.94 -15.70 12.99
CA PRO A 376 18.90 -15.40 13.98
C PRO A 376 18.96 -16.32 15.20
N GLY A 377 18.68 -15.76 16.38
CA GLY A 377 18.58 -16.51 17.63
C GLY A 377 19.91 -16.83 18.31
N LYS A 378 21.07 -16.54 17.69
CA LYS A 378 22.34 -16.52 18.41
C LYS A 378 22.40 -15.29 19.33
N GLU A 379 23.04 -15.43 20.49
CA GLU A 379 23.14 -14.32 21.46
C GLU A 379 23.79 -13.06 20.87
N ILE A 380 24.79 -13.25 20.00
CA ILE A 380 25.48 -12.17 19.29
C ILE A 380 24.65 -11.52 18.18
N ASP A 381 23.65 -12.26 17.66
CA ASP A 381 22.82 -11.94 16.50
C ASP A 381 21.33 -11.99 16.88
N LYS A 382 20.95 -11.36 18.00
CA LYS A 382 19.54 -11.24 18.43
C LYS A 382 18.75 -10.31 17.50
N ALA A 383 18.61 -10.72 16.25
CA ALA A 383 17.71 -10.26 15.22
C ALA A 383 16.27 -10.73 15.48
N ASP A 384 15.29 -10.16 14.78
CA ASP A 384 13.85 -10.48 14.88
C ASP A 384 13.45 -11.81 14.23
N GLY A 385 14.38 -12.75 14.13
CA GLY A 385 14.16 -14.03 13.46
C GLY A 385 14.56 -14.04 11.99
N LYS A 386 14.95 -12.90 11.39
CA LYS A 386 15.44 -12.83 10.00
C LYS A 386 16.96 -12.65 9.93
N GLU A 387 17.61 -13.36 9.01
CA GLU A 387 19.06 -13.37 8.88
C GLU A 387 19.58 -11.97 8.49
N GLY A 388 20.50 -11.43 9.30
CA GLY A 388 21.09 -10.12 9.06
C GLY A 388 20.19 -8.90 9.18
N ILE A 389 18.95 -9.03 9.70
CA ILE A 389 18.00 -7.92 9.84
C ILE A 389 17.77 -7.60 11.33
N TRP A 390 17.87 -6.33 11.69
CA TRP A 390 17.68 -5.86 13.07
C TRP A 390 16.57 -4.82 13.12
N PRO A 391 15.48 -5.02 13.89
CA PRO A 391 14.50 -3.97 14.12
C PRO A 391 15.17 -2.71 14.64
N TYR A 392 14.79 -1.55 14.11
CA TYR A 392 15.36 -0.29 14.53
C TYR A 392 15.18 -0.02 16.03
N LYS A 393 14.02 -0.37 16.61
CA LYS A 393 13.76 -0.28 18.07
C LYS A 393 14.72 -1.09 18.94
N ASN A 394 15.47 -2.02 18.36
CA ASN A 394 16.50 -2.81 19.06
C ASN A 394 17.93 -2.29 18.77
N LEU A 395 18.06 -1.17 18.05
CA LEU A 395 19.31 -0.52 17.68
C LEU A 395 19.46 0.82 18.43
N PRO A 396 20.70 1.22 18.79
CA PRO A 396 21.96 0.52 18.54
C PRO A 396 22.09 -0.78 19.34
N LYS A 397 22.88 -1.72 18.81
CA LYS A 397 23.13 -2.99 19.51
C LYS A 397 23.71 -2.70 20.90
N LYS A 398 23.16 -3.33 21.95
CA LYS A 398 23.60 -3.12 23.34
C LYS A 398 25.13 -3.23 23.47
N GLY A 399 25.75 -2.22 24.08
CA GLY A 399 27.19 -2.14 24.27
C GLY A 399 27.97 -1.51 23.10
N THR A 400 27.26 -1.02 22.08
CA THR A 400 27.84 -0.25 20.97
C THR A 400 27.38 1.20 21.04
N THR A 401 28.04 2.08 20.27
CA THR A 401 27.65 3.49 20.13
C THR A 401 27.12 3.70 18.71
N GLU A 402 25.99 4.40 18.60
CA GLU A 402 25.45 4.84 17.31
C GLU A 402 26.32 5.97 16.74
N GLN A 403 26.49 5.98 15.42
CA GLN A 403 27.22 7.00 14.66
C GLN A 403 26.35 7.43 13.48
N TYR A 404 26.37 8.72 13.16
CA TYR A 404 25.77 9.27 11.95
C TYR A 404 26.86 9.60 10.92
N ASP A 405 26.66 9.15 9.68
CA ASP A 405 27.53 9.43 8.55
C ASP A 405 26.86 10.47 7.63
N PRO A 406 27.24 11.76 7.74
CA PRO A 406 26.61 12.82 6.95
C PRO A 406 26.93 12.73 5.46
N LYS A 407 27.98 12.01 5.05
CA LYS A 407 28.32 11.85 3.62
C LYS A 407 27.29 11.00 2.90
N TYR A 408 26.79 9.96 3.56
CA TYR A 408 25.82 9.02 3.00
C TYR A 408 24.39 9.27 3.50
N VAL A 409 24.25 10.08 4.56
CA VAL A 409 23.00 10.29 5.31
C VAL A 409 22.43 8.94 5.73
N SER A 410 23.24 8.23 6.52
CA SER A 410 22.92 6.94 7.13
C SER A 410 23.55 6.88 8.52
N ALA A 411 23.00 6.04 9.38
CA ALA A 411 23.58 5.74 10.68
C ALA A 411 24.14 4.31 10.73
N TYR A 412 24.96 4.05 11.73
CA TYR A 412 25.44 2.71 12.03
C TYR A 412 25.85 2.54 13.48
N CYS A 413 26.05 1.28 13.88
CA CYS A 413 26.81 0.95 15.07
C CYS A 413 27.78 -0.20 14.76
N PHE A 414 28.88 -0.26 15.49
CA PHE A 414 29.91 -1.29 15.32
C PHE A 414 30.21 -2.02 16.64
N ASP A 415 30.12 -3.35 16.61
CA ASP A 415 30.57 -4.22 17.70
C ASP A 415 32.02 -4.65 17.44
N GLU A 416 32.97 -3.90 18.01
CA GLU A 416 34.41 -4.16 17.87
C GLU A 416 34.87 -5.53 18.38
N LYS A 417 34.13 -6.10 19.35
CA LYS A 417 34.48 -7.39 19.95
C LYS A 417 34.24 -8.51 18.95
N ASN A 418 33.13 -8.41 18.22
CA ASN A 418 32.66 -9.45 17.30
C ASN A 418 32.82 -9.09 15.82
N SER A 419 33.36 -7.89 15.51
CA SER A 419 33.48 -7.33 14.17
C SER A 419 32.14 -7.26 13.42
N ILE A 420 31.08 -6.80 14.10
CA ILE A 420 29.74 -6.69 13.51
C ILE A 420 29.43 -5.23 13.20
N PHE A 421 29.32 -4.91 11.92
CA PHE A 421 28.82 -3.62 11.43
C PHE A 421 27.32 -3.73 11.17
N ILE A 422 26.53 -2.77 11.66
CA ILE A 422 25.09 -2.70 11.40
C ILE A 422 24.78 -1.30 10.87
N GLY A 423 24.37 -1.21 9.60
CA GLY A 423 23.95 0.04 8.95
C GLY A 423 22.43 0.18 8.96
N TYR A 424 21.93 1.38 9.26
CA TYR A 424 20.49 1.70 9.41
C TYR A 424 20.25 3.22 9.30
N ASP A 425 19.02 3.67 9.53
CA ASP A 425 18.67 5.08 9.71
C ASP A 425 18.43 5.41 11.18
N ASN A 426 18.90 6.57 11.63
CA ASN A 426 18.56 7.11 12.95
C ASN A 426 17.79 8.44 12.80
N THR A 427 17.42 9.07 13.91
CA THR A 427 16.64 10.31 13.84
C THR A 427 17.38 11.47 13.17
N GLU A 428 18.72 11.51 13.20
CA GLU A 428 19.50 12.52 12.46
C GLU A 428 19.47 12.30 10.93
N SER A 429 19.65 11.05 10.47
CA SER A 429 19.53 10.73 9.04
C SER A 429 18.12 10.97 8.52
N ILE A 430 17.09 10.65 9.31
CA ILE A 430 15.70 10.87 8.95
C ILE A 430 15.34 12.35 8.87
N LYS A 431 15.81 13.20 9.81
CA LYS A 431 15.61 14.66 9.72
C LYS A 431 16.21 15.23 8.44
N THR A 432 17.42 14.77 8.08
CA THR A 432 18.07 15.16 6.82
C THR A 432 17.30 14.67 5.59
N LYS A 433 16.71 13.46 5.64
CA LYS A 433 15.85 12.92 4.57
C LYS A 433 14.53 13.68 4.46
N ALA A 434 13.95 14.15 5.56
CA ALA A 434 12.80 15.03 5.55
C ALA A 434 13.13 16.37 4.88
N ASP A 435 14.28 16.96 5.19
CA ASP A 435 14.76 18.15 4.49
C ASP A 435 14.92 17.88 2.98
N TYR A 436 15.49 16.74 2.60
CA TYR A 436 15.59 16.34 1.19
C TYR A 436 14.21 16.23 0.51
N VAL A 437 13.21 15.65 1.20
CA VAL A 437 11.82 15.55 0.73
C VAL A 437 11.23 16.94 0.47
N MET A 438 11.46 17.91 1.36
CA MET A 438 10.99 19.29 1.17
C MET A 438 11.70 19.99 0.01
N HIS A 439 13.04 19.92 -0.04
CA HIS A 439 13.85 20.62 -1.06
C HIS A 439 13.67 20.06 -2.47
N THR A 440 13.40 18.76 -2.60
CA THR A 440 13.17 18.09 -3.89
C THR A 440 11.69 18.05 -4.26
N GLU A 441 10.83 18.68 -3.45
CA GLU A 441 9.37 18.74 -3.65
C GLU A 441 8.75 17.33 -3.78
N LEU A 442 9.23 16.36 -2.99
CA LEU A 442 8.68 15.00 -2.99
C LEU A 442 7.31 14.94 -2.34
N GLY A 443 6.56 13.88 -2.62
CA GLY A 443 5.23 13.64 -2.06
C GLY A 443 5.24 13.30 -0.56
N GLY A 444 6.37 12.84 -0.02
CA GLY A 444 6.51 12.47 1.38
C GLY A 444 7.52 11.33 1.59
N GLY A 445 7.33 10.57 2.67
CA GLY A 445 8.12 9.40 3.01
C GLY A 445 7.29 8.25 3.58
N PHE A 446 7.81 7.03 3.50
CA PHE A 446 7.20 5.85 4.12
C PHE A 446 8.23 4.90 4.74
N TRP A 447 7.79 4.02 5.64
CA TRP A 447 8.66 3.03 6.29
C TRP A 447 8.25 1.58 6.02
N TRP A 448 9.26 0.75 5.72
CA TRP A 448 9.21 -0.71 5.91
C TRP A 448 9.98 -1.09 7.19
N GLU A 449 9.36 -1.64 8.23
CA GLU A 449 7.92 -1.69 8.47
C GLU A 449 7.60 -1.33 9.93
N SER A 450 6.32 -1.09 10.23
CA SER A 450 5.82 -0.57 11.50
C SER A 450 6.35 -1.30 12.74
N CYS A 451 6.46 -2.63 12.71
CA CYS A 451 6.92 -3.39 13.88
C CYS A 451 8.40 -3.16 14.24
N GLY A 452 9.18 -2.57 13.34
CA GLY A 452 10.59 -2.22 13.55
C GLY A 452 10.79 -0.83 14.16
N GLU A 453 9.78 0.04 14.09
CA GLU A 453 9.83 1.41 14.58
C GLU A 453 9.78 1.49 16.12
N ASP A 454 10.38 2.55 16.68
CA ASP A 454 10.37 2.82 18.12
C ASP A 454 9.28 3.83 18.50
N TYR A 455 8.05 3.34 18.66
CA TYR A 455 6.92 4.17 19.12
C TYR A 455 6.97 4.49 20.62
N ALA A 456 7.78 3.77 21.40
CA ALA A 456 7.82 3.91 22.87
C ALA A 456 8.72 5.06 23.31
N ASP A 457 9.82 5.31 22.60
CA ASP A 457 10.71 6.43 22.83
C ASP A 457 10.58 7.47 21.70
N LYS A 458 9.89 8.58 21.98
CA LYS A 458 9.71 9.69 21.03
C LYS A 458 11.03 10.27 20.50
N SER A 459 12.11 10.20 21.28
CA SER A 459 13.44 10.68 20.86
C SER A 459 14.14 9.74 19.87
N ARG A 460 13.68 8.48 19.81
CA ARG A 460 14.14 7.47 18.86
C ARG A 460 13.19 7.28 17.70
N SER A 461 11.90 7.55 17.83
CA SER A 461 10.94 7.39 16.72
C SER A 461 11.40 8.11 15.44
N LEU A 462 11.64 7.32 14.39
CA LEU A 462 11.96 7.78 13.04
C LEU A 462 10.77 8.55 12.45
N ILE A 463 9.54 8.05 12.61
CA ILE A 463 8.33 8.70 12.10
C ILE A 463 8.13 10.06 12.78
N ASN A 464 8.29 10.14 14.10
CA ASN A 464 8.20 11.42 14.81
C ASN A 464 9.29 12.40 14.36
N ALA A 465 10.54 11.93 14.19
CA ALA A 465 11.64 12.78 13.73
C ALA A 465 11.41 13.33 12.31
N PHE A 466 10.87 12.52 11.41
CA PHE A 466 10.50 12.93 10.07
C PHE A 466 9.40 13.99 10.08
N ASN A 467 8.31 13.71 10.80
CA ASN A 467 7.18 14.63 10.88
C ASN A 467 7.54 15.95 11.56
N GLU A 468 8.38 15.92 12.60
CA GLU A 468 8.89 17.13 13.25
C GLU A 468 9.65 18.02 12.25
N ALA A 469 10.52 17.42 11.43
CA ALA A 469 11.26 18.13 10.39
C ALA A 469 10.35 18.66 9.27
N LEU A 470 9.25 17.96 8.94
CA LEU A 470 8.20 18.44 8.04
C LEU A 470 7.23 19.45 8.69
N HIS A 471 7.52 19.93 9.91
CA HIS A 471 6.64 20.80 10.69
C HIS A 471 5.22 20.25 10.88
N PHE A 472 5.09 18.93 10.92
CA PHE A 472 3.83 18.19 10.99
C PHE A 472 2.86 18.51 9.85
N ASN A 473 3.34 18.98 8.69
CA ASN A 473 2.52 19.11 7.48
C ASN A 473 2.25 17.74 6.83
N VAL A 474 1.66 16.82 7.59
CA VAL A 474 1.31 15.47 7.14
C VAL A 474 -0.12 15.48 6.60
N SER A 475 -0.35 14.75 5.51
CA SER A 475 -1.67 14.63 4.91
C SER A 475 -2.68 14.12 5.94
N SER A 476 -3.78 14.84 6.08
CA SER A 476 -4.88 14.52 6.98
C SER A 476 -6.17 14.23 6.20
N LYS A 477 -6.05 13.68 4.99
CA LYS A 477 -7.22 13.28 4.20
C LYS A 477 -7.97 12.17 4.92
N PRO A 478 -9.29 12.31 5.13
CA PRO A 478 -10.08 11.28 5.78
C PRO A 478 -10.17 10.02 4.91
N SER A 479 -10.49 8.90 5.55
CA SER A 479 -10.87 7.67 4.85
C SER A 479 -12.11 7.90 3.98
N MET A 480 -12.16 7.25 2.80
CA MET A 480 -13.33 7.21 1.93
C MET A 480 -14.57 6.69 2.66
N PHE A 481 -14.39 5.80 3.64
CA PHE A 481 -15.48 5.22 4.41
C PHE A 481 -16.09 6.16 5.46
N GLN A 482 -15.52 7.35 5.66
CA GLN A 482 -16.16 8.40 6.44
C GLN A 482 -17.23 9.17 5.63
N ASP A 483 -17.24 9.05 4.29
CA ASP A 483 -18.26 9.65 3.42
C ASP A 483 -19.57 8.85 3.48
N LYS A 484 -20.68 9.55 3.74
CA LYS A 484 -22.02 8.94 3.85
C LYS A 484 -22.45 8.20 2.58
N ARG A 485 -22.04 8.66 1.39
CA ARG A 485 -22.36 8.01 0.12
C ARG A 485 -21.66 6.68 -0.02
N VAL A 486 -20.39 6.59 0.42
CA VAL A 486 -19.61 5.35 0.44
C VAL A 486 -20.23 4.35 1.41
N MET A 487 -20.58 4.78 2.63
CA MET A 487 -21.24 3.92 3.62
C MET A 487 -22.59 3.37 3.12
N LYS A 488 -23.44 4.22 2.54
CA LYS A 488 -24.73 3.80 1.96
C LYS A 488 -24.55 2.83 0.81
N TYR A 489 -23.59 3.08 -0.07
CA TYR A 489 -23.28 2.17 -1.17
C TYR A 489 -22.80 0.81 -0.65
N TYR A 490 -21.93 0.80 0.38
CA TYR A 490 -21.48 -0.44 1.03
C TYR A 490 -22.64 -1.23 1.60
N LEU A 491 -23.50 -0.59 2.42
CA LEU A 491 -24.65 -1.25 3.04
C LEU A 491 -25.66 -1.76 2.01
N SER A 492 -25.89 -1.01 0.93
CA SER A 492 -26.73 -1.46 -0.18
C SER A 492 -26.14 -2.66 -0.94
N LYS A 493 -24.81 -2.72 -1.05
CA LYS A 493 -24.12 -3.78 -1.81
C LYS A 493 -24.00 -5.08 -1.03
N TYR A 494 -23.67 -5.01 0.25
CA TYR A 494 -23.37 -6.20 1.07
C TYR A 494 -24.48 -6.58 2.05
N GLY A 495 -25.43 -5.67 2.32
CA GLY A 495 -26.48 -5.88 3.31
C GLY A 495 -25.93 -6.23 4.69
N ASP A 496 -26.71 -6.98 5.47
CA ASP A 496 -26.43 -7.29 6.87
C ASP A 496 -25.28 -8.30 7.05
N GLY A 497 -24.94 -9.05 6.00
CA GLY A 497 -23.84 -10.01 5.99
C GLY A 497 -22.48 -9.41 5.61
N GLY A 498 -22.41 -8.09 5.37
CA GLY A 498 -21.16 -7.40 5.07
C GLY A 498 -20.21 -7.37 6.28
N PHE A 499 -18.92 -7.58 6.04
CA PHE A 499 -17.89 -7.59 7.09
C PHE A 499 -17.91 -6.34 7.96
N LEU A 500 -18.16 -5.17 7.36
CA LEU A 500 -18.20 -3.88 8.04
C LEU A 500 -19.61 -3.43 8.40
N ALA A 501 -20.64 -4.16 7.95
CA ALA A 501 -22.03 -3.70 8.02
C ALA A 501 -22.52 -3.42 9.45
N PRO A 502 -22.22 -4.26 10.47
CA PRO A 502 -22.66 -3.98 11.84
C PRO A 502 -22.15 -2.63 12.36
N TYR A 503 -20.84 -2.36 12.19
CA TYR A 503 -20.24 -1.11 12.64
C TYR A 503 -20.65 0.10 11.78
N LEU A 504 -20.76 -0.05 10.47
CA LEU A 504 -21.22 1.04 9.59
C LEU A 504 -22.66 1.48 9.90
N LYS A 505 -23.56 0.55 10.23
CA LYS A 505 -24.92 0.89 10.69
C LYS A 505 -24.91 1.65 12.01
N HIS A 506 -24.03 1.26 12.93
CA HIS A 506 -23.84 1.99 14.17
C HIS A 506 -23.38 3.43 13.90
N LEU A 507 -22.39 3.64 13.03
CA LEU A 507 -21.94 4.97 12.61
C LEU A 507 -23.04 5.81 11.94
N GLU A 508 -23.91 5.19 11.12
CA GLU A 508 -25.08 5.88 10.57
C GLU A 508 -26.09 6.28 11.65
N SER A 509 -26.24 5.50 12.73
CA SER A 509 -27.20 5.81 13.81
C SER A 509 -26.79 6.98 14.71
N LEU A 510 -25.49 7.30 14.75
CA LEU A 510 -24.93 8.38 15.56
C LEU A 510 -25.00 9.77 14.87
N LYS A 511 -25.29 9.83 13.56
CA LYS A 511 -25.24 11.04 12.72
C LYS A 511 -26.60 11.43 12.16
#